data_AF-A0A0A1WEP6-F1
#
_entry.id   AF-A0A0A1WEP6-F1
#
_cell.length_a   1.000
_cell.length_b   1.000
_cell.length_c   1.000
_cell.angle_alpha   90.00
_cell.angle_beta   90.00
_cell.angle_gamma   90.00
#
_symmetry.space_group_name_H-M   'P 1'
#
loop_
_entity.id
_entity.type
_entity.pdbx_description
1 polymer ?
#
loop_
_entity_poly.entity_id
_entity_poly.type
_entity_poly.pdbx_seq_one_letter_code
_entity_poly.pdbx_strand_id
1 'polypeptide(L)'
;MLDVMQPVSMDLTPKESAPSTSTTNNEVVVVRAKPKKVFKPKARINRIPQSLLDDPQLQQAIDRLPSNYNFELHKTIWRIRDMKAKRVALQLPEGLLMYSMIISDIIERFTDADTVIMGDVTYGACCVDDYTAKALGADLLVHYGHSCLIPVDQTSDIKVLYVFVDIKIDPLHFIDSVKLNFKPSDGQIALVSTIQFVTTLQAASSELKAAGYDVIVPQAKPLSPGEILGCTSPELPASAKMLIYLGDGRFHLESSMIANPTLKAYKYDPYDKKFTIEEYDHRAMQSIRYREIERAHAAKKIGIIVGTLGRQGSSRVHRFLEKRLHAKGYATTTILLSEIFPQKLALFAGIDAFVQIACPRLSIDWGTAFAKPLLNPYELSVVLGDVEFTPHNAAPKNNAYPMDFYATGSLGPWTPNFKPPAVGECDNKPSEACCGRCVRAELEKDDNDAARAATIEDILDFKKG
;
A
#
# COMPACT_ATOMS: atom_id res chain seq x y z
N MET A 1 42.28 -8.75 -37.93
CA MET A 1 42.64 -7.88 -39.07
C MET A 1 41.64 -8.19 -40.17
N LEU A 2 40.93 -7.15 -40.65
CA LEU A 2 40.02 -7.08 -41.81
C LEU A 2 38.62 -7.71 -41.59
N ASP A 3 37.58 -6.93 -41.29
CA ASP A 3 36.78 -5.99 -42.12
C ASP A 3 35.73 -6.70 -43.00
N VAL A 4 34.43 -6.56 -42.67
CA VAL A 4 33.44 -5.58 -43.18
C VAL A 4 32.85 -6.00 -44.55
N MET A 5 31.51 -6.11 -44.62
CA MET A 5 30.62 -5.42 -45.58
C MET A 5 29.18 -5.98 -45.55
N GLN A 6 28.20 -5.07 -45.47
CA GLN A 6 26.77 -5.28 -45.77
C GLN A 6 26.53 -5.45 -47.29
N PRO A 7 25.33 -5.88 -47.73
CA PRO A 7 24.39 -4.90 -48.31
C PRO A 7 22.88 -5.20 -48.04
N VAL A 8 22.07 -4.18 -47.74
CA VAL A 8 21.09 -3.44 -48.61
C VAL A 8 19.72 -4.12 -48.80
N SER A 9 18.71 -3.34 -48.41
CA SER A 9 17.25 -3.51 -48.56
C SER A 9 16.73 -3.38 -49.99
N MET A 10 15.64 -4.08 -50.34
CA MET A 10 14.76 -3.69 -51.43
C MET A 10 13.29 -4.07 -51.15
N ASP A 11 12.44 -3.04 -51.22
CA ASP A 11 10.98 -3.03 -51.23
C ASP A 11 10.45 -3.56 -52.58
N LEU A 12 9.39 -4.38 -52.56
CA LEU A 12 8.60 -4.69 -53.75
C LEU A 12 7.11 -4.78 -53.40
N THR A 13 6.34 -3.79 -53.84
CA THR A 13 4.88 -3.81 -53.96
C THR A 13 4.48 -4.38 -55.34
N PRO A 14 3.45 -5.25 -55.42
CA PRO A 14 2.89 -5.65 -56.72
C PRO A 14 1.70 -4.78 -57.14
N LYS A 15 1.67 -4.48 -58.44
CA LYS A 15 0.61 -3.76 -59.18
C LYS A 15 -0.64 -4.60 -59.41
N GLU A 16 -1.78 -3.91 -59.46
CA GLU A 16 -3.12 -4.39 -59.82
C GLU A 16 -3.27 -4.76 -61.30
N SER A 17 -4.15 -5.73 -61.56
CA SER A 17 -4.89 -5.90 -62.81
C SER A 17 -6.32 -6.36 -62.51
N ALA A 18 -7.32 -5.69 -63.09
CA ALA A 18 -8.75 -6.02 -63.05
C ALA A 18 -9.30 -6.02 -64.50
N PRO A 19 -10.59 -6.31 -64.80
CA PRO A 19 -11.67 -6.85 -63.97
C PRO A 19 -12.51 -7.97 -64.64
N SER A 20 -13.38 -8.64 -63.88
CA SER A 20 -14.64 -9.21 -64.40
C SER A 20 -15.75 -9.13 -63.35
N THR A 21 -16.92 -8.70 -63.82
CA THR A 21 -18.10 -8.19 -63.13
C THR A 21 -18.97 -9.22 -62.39
N SER A 22 -19.42 -8.90 -61.18
CA SER A 22 -20.81 -9.12 -60.75
C SER A 22 -21.18 -8.26 -59.53
N THR A 23 -22.41 -7.77 -59.57
CA THR A 23 -23.03 -6.72 -58.74
C THR A 23 -23.53 -7.25 -57.39
N THR A 24 -23.36 -6.47 -56.33
CA THR A 24 -24.37 -6.24 -55.26
C THR A 24 -23.88 -5.13 -54.32
N ASN A 25 -24.65 -4.04 -54.25
CA ASN A 25 -24.43 -2.90 -53.36
C ASN A 25 -24.76 -3.26 -51.91
N ASN A 26 -23.83 -3.02 -50.99
CA ASN A 26 -24.08 -2.73 -49.58
C ASN A 26 -23.05 -1.67 -49.14
N GLU A 27 -23.46 -0.40 -49.13
CA GLU A 27 -22.62 0.71 -48.68
C GLU A 27 -22.38 0.62 -47.16
N VAL A 28 -21.15 0.29 -46.77
CA VAL A 28 -20.64 0.52 -45.42
C VAL A 28 -19.82 1.80 -45.43
N VAL A 29 -20.33 2.85 -44.80
CA VAL A 29 -19.60 4.12 -44.61
C VAL A 29 -18.52 3.91 -43.54
N VAL A 30 -17.29 3.64 -43.97
CA VAL A 30 -16.12 3.61 -43.07
C VAL A 30 -15.67 5.04 -42.81
N VAL A 31 -16.10 5.62 -41.69
CA VAL A 31 -15.55 6.88 -41.17
C VAL A 31 -14.14 6.61 -40.64
N ARG A 32 -13.12 6.89 -41.46
CA ARG A 32 -11.72 6.87 -41.01
C ARG A 32 -11.52 7.96 -39.95
N ALA A 33 -11.35 7.54 -38.70
CA ALA A 33 -10.97 8.44 -37.61
C ALA A 33 -9.64 9.13 -37.93
N LYS A 34 -9.62 10.47 -37.89
CA LYS A 34 -8.38 11.25 -38.03
C LYS A 34 -7.40 10.85 -36.91
N PRO A 35 -6.11 10.62 -37.21
CA PRO A 35 -5.15 10.25 -36.18
C PRO A 35 -5.04 11.38 -35.15
N LYS A 36 -5.46 11.10 -33.91
CA LYS A 36 -5.23 12.01 -32.79
C LYS A 36 -3.71 12.21 -32.68
N LYS A 37 -3.26 13.47 -32.67
CA LYS A 37 -1.86 13.81 -32.36
C LYS A 37 -1.52 13.16 -31.01
N VAL A 38 -0.74 12.09 -31.04
CA VAL A 38 -0.17 11.50 -29.83
C VAL A 38 0.84 12.53 -29.33
N PHE A 39 0.46 13.28 -28.30
CA PHE A 39 1.40 14.11 -27.58
C PHE A 39 2.38 13.16 -26.92
N LYS A 40 3.55 12.94 -27.55
CA LYS A 40 4.67 12.27 -26.89
C LYS A 40 5.19 13.28 -25.86
N PRO A 41 4.98 13.09 -24.55
CA PRO A 41 5.66 13.95 -23.59
C PRO A 41 7.15 13.81 -23.85
N LYS A 42 7.88 14.93 -23.94
CA LYS A 42 9.34 14.90 -23.90
C LYS A 42 9.70 14.22 -22.58
N ALA A 43 10.18 12.99 -22.63
CA ALA A 43 10.74 12.33 -21.46
C ALA A 43 11.93 13.17 -20.99
N ARG A 44 11.74 14.01 -19.97
CA ARG A 44 12.85 14.47 -19.15
C ARG A 44 13.38 13.22 -18.47
N ILE A 45 14.41 12.62 -19.04
CA ILE A 45 15.14 11.55 -18.38
C ILE A 45 15.89 12.25 -17.25
N ASN A 46 15.32 12.21 -16.04
CA ASN A 46 15.91 12.67 -14.80
C ASN A 46 17.14 11.79 -14.46
N ARG A 47 18.19 11.85 -15.27
CA ARG A 47 19.46 11.20 -14.98
C ARG A 47 20.25 12.07 -14.03
N ILE A 48 20.68 11.46 -12.95
CA ILE A 48 21.65 12.05 -12.03
C ILE A 48 22.91 12.39 -12.84
N PRO A 49 23.43 13.63 -12.78
CA PRO A 49 24.64 14.02 -13.48
C PRO A 49 25.82 13.15 -13.09
N GLN A 50 26.64 12.76 -14.06
CA GLN A 50 27.81 11.94 -13.84
C GLN A 50 28.80 12.59 -12.86
N SER A 51 28.91 13.93 -12.90
CA SER A 51 29.73 14.69 -11.96
C SER A 51 29.30 14.57 -10.50
N LEU A 52 28.03 14.23 -10.22
CA LEU A 52 27.55 13.96 -8.87
C LEU A 52 27.80 12.51 -8.46
N LEU A 53 27.68 11.56 -9.40
CA LEU A 53 27.95 10.14 -9.17
C LEU A 53 29.44 9.86 -8.92
N ASP A 54 30.31 10.63 -9.58
CA ASP A 54 31.76 10.48 -9.48
C ASP A 54 32.39 11.46 -8.47
N ASP A 55 31.59 12.14 -7.64
CA ASP A 55 32.10 13.07 -6.62
C ASP A 55 32.76 12.28 -5.47
N PRO A 56 34.09 12.33 -5.31
CA PRO A 56 34.79 11.53 -4.31
C PRO A 56 34.49 12.01 -2.88
N GLN A 57 34.17 13.29 -2.67
CA GLN A 57 33.84 13.80 -1.35
C GLN A 57 32.45 13.33 -0.94
N LEU A 58 31.50 13.33 -1.88
CA LEU A 58 30.16 12.81 -1.62
C LEU A 58 30.22 11.32 -1.31
N GLN A 59 30.96 10.54 -2.12
CA GLN A 59 31.11 9.11 -1.89
C GLN A 59 31.71 8.83 -0.50
N GLN A 60 32.79 9.52 -0.12
CA GLN A 60 33.40 9.37 1.20
C GLN A 60 32.44 9.72 2.35
N ALA A 61 31.55 10.70 2.15
CA ALA A 61 30.54 11.05 3.15
C ALA A 61 29.46 9.97 3.25
N ILE A 62 29.01 9.43 2.12
CA ILE A 62 28.04 8.32 2.04
C ILE A 62 28.60 7.05 2.68
N ASP A 63 29.90 6.77 2.54
CA ASP A 63 30.56 5.58 3.09
C ASP A 63 30.55 5.52 4.63
N ARG A 64 30.12 6.60 5.31
CA ARG A 64 29.85 6.62 6.76
C ARG A 64 28.54 5.94 7.15
N LEU A 65 27.64 5.76 6.19
CA LEU A 65 26.38 5.03 6.35
C LEU A 65 26.62 3.54 6.06
N PRO A 66 25.79 2.63 6.61
CA PRO A 66 25.95 1.20 6.39
C PRO A 66 25.83 0.86 4.90
N SER A 67 26.87 0.23 4.35
CA SER A 67 27.00 -0.03 2.90
C SER A 67 25.96 -0.99 2.33
N ASN A 68 25.30 -1.75 3.20
CA ASN A 68 24.21 -2.64 2.83
C ASN A 68 22.85 -1.93 2.76
N TYR A 69 22.72 -0.67 3.19
CA TYR A 69 21.49 0.11 3.09
C TYR A 69 21.62 1.15 1.98
N ASN A 70 20.66 1.17 1.04
CA ASN A 70 20.65 2.16 -0.02
C ASN A 70 19.77 3.38 0.31
N PHE A 71 20.38 4.44 0.85
CA PHE A 71 19.69 5.71 1.15
C PHE A 71 19.46 6.62 -0.08
N GLU A 72 19.86 6.20 -1.29
CA GLU A 72 19.70 6.95 -2.54
C GLU A 72 20.16 8.43 -2.47
N LEU A 73 21.23 8.73 -1.74
CA LEU A 73 21.65 10.12 -1.47
C LEU A 73 22.03 10.90 -2.74
N HIS A 74 22.62 10.26 -3.74
CA HIS A 74 22.86 10.88 -5.05
C HIS A 74 21.57 11.40 -5.70
N LYS A 75 20.49 10.59 -5.66
CA LYS A 75 19.18 10.96 -6.21
C LYS A 75 18.55 12.09 -5.39
N THR A 76 18.66 12.01 -4.06
CA THR A 76 18.14 13.02 -3.13
C THR A 76 18.80 14.38 -3.37
N ILE A 77 20.14 14.43 -3.39
CA ILE A 77 20.90 15.67 -3.65
C ILE A 77 20.59 16.22 -5.04
N TRP A 78 20.55 15.37 -6.07
CA TRP A 78 20.17 15.82 -7.41
C TRP A 78 18.76 16.41 -7.43
N ARG A 79 17.81 15.77 -6.75
CA ARG A 79 16.43 16.24 -6.68
C ARG A 79 16.33 17.61 -6.02
N ILE A 80 17.03 17.82 -4.91
CA ILE A 80 17.11 19.09 -4.19
C ILE A 80 17.67 20.19 -5.10
N ARG A 81 18.78 19.92 -5.80
CA ARG A 81 19.41 20.87 -6.74
C ARG A 81 18.53 21.21 -7.94
N ASP A 82 17.90 20.20 -8.56
CA ASP A 82 17.03 20.38 -9.74
C ASP A 82 15.82 21.27 -9.43
N MET A 83 15.20 21.05 -8.27
CA MET A 83 14.05 21.84 -7.85
C MET A 83 14.42 23.12 -7.10
N LYS A 84 15.70 23.34 -6.81
CA LYS A 84 16.22 24.47 -6.02
C LYS A 84 15.55 24.58 -4.65
N ALA A 85 15.30 23.45 -4.01
CA ALA A 85 14.73 23.41 -2.67
C ALA A 85 15.65 24.14 -1.68
N LYS A 86 15.04 24.85 -0.73
CA LYS A 86 15.68 25.62 0.34
C LYS A 86 15.54 24.95 1.69
N ARG A 87 14.47 24.18 1.89
CA ARG A 87 14.27 23.38 3.10
C ARG A 87 13.82 21.96 2.77
N VAL A 88 14.45 20.98 3.41
CA VAL A 88 14.16 19.56 3.23
C VAL A 88 13.75 18.92 4.55
N ALA A 89 12.53 18.40 4.62
CA ALA A 89 12.07 17.60 5.74
C ALA A 89 12.53 16.14 5.58
N LEU A 90 13.10 15.56 6.63
CA LEU A 90 13.56 14.17 6.66
C LEU A 90 12.68 13.37 7.62
N GLN A 91 11.91 12.42 7.08
CA GLN A 91 11.08 11.52 7.88
C GLN A 91 11.62 10.10 7.77
N LEU A 92 11.94 9.50 8.92
CA LEU A 92 12.55 8.18 9.01
C LEU A 92 11.79 7.33 10.04
N PRO A 93 11.63 6.01 9.82
CA PRO A 93 11.21 5.09 10.87
C PRO A 93 12.28 4.98 11.96
N GLU A 94 11.90 4.48 13.13
CA GLU A 94 12.73 4.45 14.34
C GLU A 94 14.07 3.75 14.10
N GLY A 95 14.06 2.62 13.37
CA GLY A 95 15.27 1.86 13.04
C GLY A 95 16.26 2.58 12.11
N LEU A 96 15.83 3.65 11.43
CA LEU A 96 16.68 4.46 10.56
C LEU A 96 16.95 5.86 11.13
N LEU A 97 16.24 6.28 12.18
CA LEU A 97 16.36 7.62 12.77
C LEU A 97 17.79 7.91 13.27
N MET A 98 18.54 6.88 13.69
CA MET A 98 19.95 7.00 14.07
C MET A 98 20.86 7.53 12.95
N TYR A 99 20.46 7.41 11.68
CA TYR A 99 21.20 7.92 10.52
C TYR A 99 20.80 9.33 10.11
N SER A 100 19.75 9.89 10.71
CA SER A 100 19.15 11.17 10.31
C SER A 100 20.13 12.33 10.32
N MET A 101 20.95 12.44 11.38
CA MET A 101 21.96 13.50 11.52
C MET A 101 23.04 13.42 10.43
N ILE A 102 23.54 12.22 10.14
CA ILE A 102 24.56 12.04 9.08
C ILE A 102 23.97 12.37 7.71
N ILE A 103 22.72 11.94 7.45
CA ILE A 103 22.01 12.26 6.21
C ILE A 103 21.79 13.77 6.07
N SER A 104 21.38 14.43 7.16
CA SER A 104 21.23 15.88 7.27
C SER A 104 22.54 16.60 6.93
N ASP A 105 23.65 16.25 7.59
CA ASP A 105 24.98 16.82 7.33
C ASP A 105 25.41 16.65 5.87
N ILE A 106 25.14 15.49 5.26
CA ILE A 106 25.44 15.23 3.85
C ILE A 106 24.61 16.15 2.96
N ILE A 107 23.30 16.24 3.19
CA ILE A 107 22.43 17.08 2.36
C ILE A 107 22.85 18.56 2.45
N GLU A 108 23.09 19.08 3.65
CA GLU A 108 23.47 20.48 3.86
C GLU A 108 24.87 20.78 3.32
N ARG A 109 25.80 19.82 3.34
CA ARG A 109 27.14 19.99 2.76
C ARG A 109 27.11 20.05 1.24
N PHE A 110 26.24 19.27 0.60
CA PHE A 110 26.23 19.10 -0.86
C PHE A 110 25.08 19.84 -1.55
N THR A 111 24.30 20.65 -0.83
CA THR A 111 23.23 21.48 -1.38
C THR A 111 23.15 22.83 -0.66
N ASP A 112 22.36 23.78 -1.17
CA ASP A 112 22.10 25.05 -0.48
C ASP A 112 20.85 25.00 0.42
N ALA A 113 20.33 23.79 0.68
CA ALA A 113 19.13 23.60 1.48
C ALA A 113 19.49 23.35 2.94
N ASP A 114 18.70 23.90 3.87
CA ASP A 114 18.68 23.42 5.25
C ASP A 114 17.83 22.14 5.37
N THR A 115 18.03 21.41 6.45
CA THR A 115 17.28 20.19 6.74
C THR A 115 16.53 20.29 8.06
N VAL A 116 15.38 19.61 8.12
CA VAL A 116 14.61 19.44 9.36
C VAL A 116 14.33 17.96 9.55
N ILE A 117 14.80 17.39 10.66
CA ILE A 117 14.54 16.00 11.01
C ILE A 117 13.18 15.94 11.72
N MET A 118 12.26 15.16 11.16
CA MET A 118 10.94 14.90 11.74
C MET A 118 11.09 13.82 12.81
N GLY A 119 11.02 14.22 14.08
CA GLY A 119 11.26 13.35 15.23
C GLY A 119 10.06 12.55 15.72
N ASP A 120 8.88 12.75 15.11
CA ASP A 120 7.68 11.97 15.44
C ASP A 120 7.74 10.56 14.85
N VAL A 121 7.01 9.67 15.50
CA VAL A 121 6.95 8.24 15.18
C VAL A 121 6.51 7.99 13.73
N THR A 122 7.16 7.07 13.03
CA THR A 122 6.83 6.72 11.64
C THR A 122 6.76 5.21 11.45
N TYR A 123 5.57 4.65 11.68
CA TYR A 123 5.36 3.19 11.64
C TYR A 123 5.34 2.56 10.25
N GLY A 124 5.07 3.33 9.18
CA GLY A 124 4.82 2.74 7.87
C GLY A 124 4.56 3.73 6.74
N ALA A 125 4.32 3.18 5.54
CA ALA A 125 4.00 3.92 4.32
C ALA A 125 2.76 4.83 4.44
N CYS A 126 1.85 4.51 5.35
CA CYS A 126 0.66 5.31 5.64
C CYS A 126 0.93 6.54 6.52
N CYS A 127 2.12 6.65 7.12
CA CYS A 127 2.50 7.71 8.06
C CYS A 127 3.24 8.87 7.39
N VAL A 128 3.21 9.00 6.05
CA VAL A 128 3.81 10.15 5.37
C VAL A 128 3.22 11.45 5.93
N ASP A 129 4.07 12.29 6.52
CA ASP A 129 3.65 13.50 7.22
C ASP A 129 3.92 14.76 6.37
N ASP A 130 3.18 14.84 5.27
CA ASP A 130 3.26 15.95 4.34
C ASP A 130 2.64 17.25 4.90
N TYR A 131 1.72 17.13 5.87
CA TYR A 131 1.09 18.29 6.52
C TYR A 131 2.09 19.06 7.37
N THR A 132 2.81 18.38 8.28
CA THR A 132 3.81 19.02 9.13
C THR A 132 4.98 19.54 8.29
N ALA A 133 5.44 18.76 7.31
CA ALA A 133 6.51 19.20 6.40
C ALA A 133 6.13 20.50 5.66
N LYS A 134 4.89 20.62 5.17
CA LYS A 134 4.39 21.86 4.56
C LYS A 134 4.32 23.01 5.58
N ALA A 135 3.81 22.76 6.78
CA ALA A 135 3.70 23.77 7.83
C ALA A 135 5.06 24.33 8.27
N LEU A 136 6.12 23.52 8.19
CA LEU A 136 7.51 23.92 8.45
C LEU A 136 8.16 24.69 7.28
N GLY A 137 7.44 24.88 6.17
CA GLY A 137 7.93 25.54 4.97
C GLY A 137 8.93 24.69 4.19
N ALA A 138 8.87 23.36 4.30
CA ALA A 138 9.72 22.49 3.51
C ALA A 138 9.27 22.45 2.04
N ASP A 139 10.23 22.50 1.12
CA ASP A 139 9.98 22.36 -0.32
C ASP A 139 9.91 20.88 -0.73
N LEU A 140 10.61 20.03 0.02
CA LEU A 140 10.75 18.60 -0.22
C LEU A 140 10.66 17.83 1.10
N LEU A 141 9.81 16.81 1.13
CA LEU A 141 9.82 15.76 2.16
C LEU A 141 10.52 14.53 1.59
N VAL A 142 11.57 14.05 2.27
CA VAL A 142 12.19 12.75 1.97
C VAL A 142 11.69 11.75 3.00
N HIS A 143 10.89 10.78 2.54
CA HIS A 143 10.30 9.73 3.36
C HIS A 143 11.08 8.42 3.17
N TYR A 144 11.77 7.98 4.21
CA TYR A 144 12.65 6.81 4.17
C TYR A 144 11.94 5.53 4.62
N GLY A 145 12.38 4.40 4.08
CA GLY A 145 12.11 3.06 4.57
C GLY A 145 10.78 2.45 4.15
N HIS A 146 9.89 3.17 3.47
CA HIS A 146 8.56 2.67 3.11
C HIS A 146 8.22 2.91 1.64
N SER A 147 7.35 2.05 1.11
CA SER A 147 6.80 2.19 -0.24
C SER A 147 5.88 3.40 -0.38
N CYS A 148 5.64 3.82 -1.62
CA CYS A 148 4.76 4.94 -1.95
C CYS A 148 3.27 4.53 -1.92
N LEU A 149 2.80 4.03 -0.77
CA LEU A 149 1.40 3.65 -0.58
C LEU A 149 0.45 4.83 -0.83
N ILE A 150 0.85 6.02 -0.37
CA ILE A 150 0.14 7.27 -0.61
C ILE A 150 0.71 7.92 -1.88
N PRO A 151 -0.10 8.04 -2.94
CA PRO A 151 0.33 8.68 -4.18
C PRO A 151 0.76 10.13 -3.96
N VAL A 152 1.79 10.58 -4.69
CA VAL A 152 2.38 11.93 -4.55
C VAL A 152 1.38 13.04 -4.95
N ASP A 153 0.40 12.75 -5.79
CA ASP A 153 -0.69 13.66 -6.14
C ASP A 153 -1.70 13.86 -5.01
N GLN A 154 -1.68 13.01 -3.96
CA GLN A 154 -2.52 13.16 -2.78
C GLN A 154 -1.83 13.93 -1.64
N THR A 155 -0.52 14.18 -1.75
CA THR A 155 0.25 14.97 -0.76
C THR A 155 -0.01 16.46 -0.95
N SER A 156 -0.05 17.22 0.15
CA SER A 156 -0.61 18.58 0.28
C SER A 156 0.19 19.66 -0.45
N ASP A 157 0.38 19.53 -1.76
CA ASP A 157 1.18 20.40 -2.63
C ASP A 157 2.68 20.48 -2.32
N ILE A 158 3.17 19.76 -1.30
CA ILE A 158 4.60 19.54 -1.08
C ILE A 158 5.11 18.41 -1.97
N LYS A 159 6.36 18.48 -2.43
CA LYS A 159 6.97 17.36 -3.15
C LYS A 159 7.43 16.31 -2.15
N VAL A 160 7.09 15.05 -2.40
CA VAL A 160 7.57 13.91 -1.60
C VAL A 160 8.50 13.05 -2.45
N LEU A 161 9.66 12.72 -1.89
CA LEU A 161 10.61 11.75 -2.42
C LEU A 161 10.61 10.53 -1.49
N TYR A 162 10.07 9.42 -1.99
CA TYR A 162 10.17 8.14 -1.31
C TYR A 162 11.53 7.49 -1.58
N VAL A 163 12.21 7.08 -0.51
CA VAL A 163 13.44 6.29 -0.54
C VAL A 163 13.16 5.00 0.21
N PHE A 164 13.06 3.88 -0.52
CA PHE A 164 12.61 2.61 0.06
C PHE A 164 13.63 1.97 1.00
N VAL A 165 14.91 2.35 0.85
CA VAL A 165 16.05 1.78 1.57
C VAL A 165 16.14 0.27 1.30
N ASP A 166 16.51 -0.06 0.06
CA ASP A 166 16.82 -1.44 -0.33
C ASP A 166 18.01 -1.95 0.50
N ILE A 167 17.83 -3.09 1.17
CA ILE A 167 18.82 -3.70 2.06
C ILE A 167 19.43 -4.90 1.34
N LYS A 168 20.74 -4.82 1.10
CA LYS A 168 21.52 -5.90 0.52
C LYS A 168 21.70 -7.01 1.53
N ILE A 169 21.35 -8.22 1.12
CA ILE A 169 21.49 -9.46 1.89
C ILE A 169 22.23 -10.51 1.05
N ASP A 170 22.45 -11.69 1.61
CA ASP A 170 23.02 -12.84 0.90
C ASP A 170 21.90 -13.65 0.18
N PRO A 171 21.65 -13.42 -1.12
CA PRO A 171 20.59 -14.12 -1.84
C PRO A 171 20.87 -15.61 -2.02
N LEU A 172 22.15 -16.00 -2.11
CA LEU A 172 22.55 -17.38 -2.33
C LEU A 172 22.18 -18.24 -1.13
N HIS A 173 22.47 -17.76 0.08
CA HIS A 173 22.09 -18.48 1.29
C HIS A 173 20.57 -18.65 1.42
N PHE A 174 19.77 -17.64 1.04
CA PHE A 174 18.32 -17.78 1.00
C PHE A 174 17.87 -18.87 0.02
N ILE A 175 18.37 -18.82 -1.23
CA ILE A 175 18.05 -19.81 -2.27
C ILE A 175 18.46 -21.22 -1.84
N ASP A 176 19.65 -21.37 -1.28
CA ASP A 176 20.17 -22.66 -0.81
C ASP A 176 19.38 -23.17 0.40
N SER A 177 18.94 -22.28 1.29
CA SER A 177 18.03 -22.64 2.39
C SER A 177 16.71 -23.18 1.87
N VAL A 178 16.13 -22.55 0.83
CA VAL A 178 14.90 -23.06 0.19
C VAL A 178 15.16 -24.44 -0.43
N LYS A 179 16.25 -24.60 -1.19
CA LYS A 179 16.62 -25.87 -1.84
C LYS A 179 16.95 -26.99 -0.87
N LEU A 180 17.46 -26.66 0.31
CA LEU A 180 17.78 -27.63 1.36
C LEU A 180 16.50 -28.19 2.00
N ASN A 181 15.47 -27.35 2.16
CA ASN A 181 14.25 -27.71 2.89
C ASN A 181 13.13 -28.24 1.99
N PHE A 182 13.12 -27.90 0.70
CA PHE A 182 12.05 -28.26 -0.23
C PHE A 182 12.59 -28.81 -1.54
N LYS A 183 11.79 -29.66 -2.17
CA LYS A 183 12.01 -30.16 -3.53
C LYS A 183 11.03 -29.47 -4.49
N PRO A 184 11.35 -29.36 -5.79
CA PRO A 184 10.43 -28.85 -6.80
C PRO A 184 9.05 -29.54 -6.82
N SER A 185 9.00 -30.82 -6.43
CA SER A 185 7.77 -31.62 -6.36
C SER A 185 6.87 -31.32 -5.15
N ASP A 186 7.33 -30.53 -4.19
CA ASP A 186 6.59 -30.29 -2.93
C ASP A 186 5.41 -29.31 -3.09
N GLY A 187 5.29 -28.71 -4.28
CA GLY A 187 4.19 -27.85 -4.67
C GLY A 187 4.60 -26.38 -4.80
N GLN A 188 3.63 -25.55 -5.19
CA GLN A 188 3.88 -24.15 -5.50
C GLN A 188 4.25 -23.34 -4.25
N ILE A 189 5.29 -22.52 -4.40
CA ILE A 189 5.84 -21.64 -3.37
C ILE A 189 5.38 -20.21 -3.63
N ALA A 190 4.69 -19.60 -2.66
CA ALA A 190 4.43 -18.17 -2.66
C ALA A 190 5.56 -17.43 -1.92
N LEU A 191 6.22 -16.49 -2.61
CA LEU A 191 7.28 -15.67 -2.03
C LEU A 191 6.78 -14.26 -1.74
N VAL A 192 6.93 -13.82 -0.49
CA VAL A 192 6.55 -12.47 -0.03
C VAL A 192 7.66 -11.84 0.82
N SER A 193 7.62 -10.52 0.98
CA SER A 193 8.62 -9.71 1.67
C SER A 193 8.07 -8.33 2.03
N THR A 194 8.79 -7.58 2.84
CA THR A 194 8.64 -6.12 2.93
C THR A 194 9.39 -5.41 1.80
N ILE A 195 9.13 -4.10 1.65
CA ILE A 195 9.70 -3.25 0.59
C ILE A 195 11.25 -3.28 0.56
N GLN A 196 11.90 -3.47 1.70
CA GLN A 196 13.36 -3.40 1.80
C GLN A 196 14.08 -4.60 1.16
N PHE A 197 13.40 -5.73 0.96
CA PHE A 197 14.00 -6.94 0.37
C PHE A 197 13.33 -7.45 -0.91
N VAL A 198 12.31 -6.77 -1.45
CA VAL A 198 11.57 -7.24 -2.64
C VAL A 198 12.48 -7.36 -3.87
N THR A 199 13.47 -6.50 -4.04
CA THR A 199 14.45 -6.63 -5.14
C THR A 199 15.15 -7.99 -5.09
N THR A 200 15.63 -8.37 -3.90
CA THR A 200 16.30 -9.66 -3.68
C THR A 200 15.31 -10.82 -3.81
N LEU A 201 14.08 -10.66 -3.32
CA LEU A 201 13.01 -11.66 -3.45
C LEU A 201 12.73 -12.01 -4.92
N GLN A 202 12.66 -10.99 -5.79
CA GLN A 202 12.39 -11.16 -7.23
C GLN A 202 13.54 -11.85 -7.95
N ALA A 203 14.79 -11.51 -7.59
CA ALA A 203 15.96 -12.19 -8.11
C ALA A 203 15.97 -13.68 -7.69
N ALA A 204 15.74 -13.95 -6.39
CA ALA A 204 15.68 -15.30 -5.87
C ALA A 204 14.53 -16.13 -6.48
N SER A 205 13.37 -15.51 -6.71
CA SER A 205 12.24 -16.13 -7.43
C SER A 205 12.64 -16.61 -8.83
N SER A 206 13.39 -15.78 -9.57
CA SER A 206 13.84 -16.12 -10.92
C SER A 206 14.82 -17.30 -10.92
N GLU A 207 15.76 -17.31 -9.97
CA GLU A 207 16.72 -18.42 -9.80
C GLU A 207 16.04 -19.73 -9.36
N LEU A 208 15.08 -19.66 -8.44
CA LEU A 208 14.32 -20.84 -8.01
C LEU A 208 13.48 -21.42 -9.16
N LYS A 209 12.87 -20.58 -10.00
CA LYS A 209 12.18 -21.02 -11.23
C LYS A 209 13.14 -21.70 -12.20
N ALA A 210 14.32 -21.14 -12.42
CA ALA A 210 15.35 -21.76 -13.26
C ALA A 210 15.81 -23.11 -12.70
N ALA A 211 15.80 -23.28 -11.38
CA ALA A 211 16.07 -24.55 -10.70
C ALA A 211 14.87 -25.52 -10.67
N GLY A 212 13.76 -25.21 -11.36
CA GLY A 212 12.61 -26.09 -11.55
C GLY A 212 11.49 -25.94 -10.52
N TYR A 213 11.59 -25.02 -9.56
CA TYR A 213 10.52 -24.77 -8.59
C TYR A 213 9.35 -24.00 -9.21
N ASP A 214 8.12 -24.39 -8.88
CA ASP A 214 6.93 -23.58 -9.17
C ASP A 214 6.81 -22.46 -8.13
N VAL A 215 7.21 -21.25 -8.51
CA VAL A 215 7.24 -20.09 -7.61
C VAL A 215 6.32 -18.98 -8.13
N ILE A 216 5.48 -18.44 -7.23
CA ILE A 216 4.70 -17.24 -7.49
C ILE A 216 5.15 -16.09 -6.59
N VAL A 217 5.06 -14.88 -7.11
CA VAL A 217 5.31 -13.64 -6.37
C VAL A 217 4.02 -12.83 -6.40
N PRO A 218 3.11 -13.02 -5.42
CA PRO A 218 1.76 -12.48 -5.44
C PRO A 218 1.77 -10.97 -5.23
N GLN A 219 0.68 -10.29 -5.58
CA GLN A 219 0.58 -8.83 -5.46
C GLN A 219 -0.81 -8.42 -4.97
N ALA A 220 -0.84 -7.62 -3.89
CA ALA A 220 -2.01 -6.86 -3.49
C ALA A 220 -1.84 -5.41 -3.94
N LYS A 221 -2.54 -4.99 -5.01
CA LYS A 221 -2.44 -3.62 -5.52
C LYS A 221 -2.90 -2.61 -4.46
N PRO A 222 -2.21 -1.46 -4.28
CA PRO A 222 -1.18 -0.90 -5.16
C PRO A 222 0.27 -1.31 -4.83
N LEU A 223 0.50 -2.24 -3.90
CA LEU A 223 1.85 -2.67 -3.50
C LEU A 223 2.61 -3.31 -4.64
N SER A 224 3.94 -3.35 -4.53
CA SER A 224 4.81 -4.02 -5.50
C SER A 224 4.60 -5.54 -5.47
N PRO A 225 4.85 -6.27 -6.57
CA PRO A 225 4.79 -7.73 -6.53
C PRO A 225 5.75 -8.29 -5.46
N GLY A 226 5.22 -9.15 -4.60
CA GLY A 226 5.92 -9.75 -3.46
C GLY A 226 5.92 -8.89 -2.21
N GLU A 227 5.50 -7.64 -2.28
CA GLU A 227 5.43 -6.75 -1.14
C GLU A 227 4.13 -7.00 -0.34
N ILE A 228 4.28 -7.08 0.99
CA ILE A 228 3.17 -7.14 1.93
C ILE A 228 3.33 -6.07 3.02
N LEU A 229 2.19 -5.60 3.53
CA LEU A 229 2.11 -4.72 4.70
C LEU A 229 1.43 -5.47 5.84
N GLY A 230 1.60 -4.99 7.09
CA GLY A 230 0.90 -5.57 8.23
C GLY A 230 -0.62 -5.39 8.17
N CYS A 231 -1.13 -4.52 7.31
CA CYS A 231 -2.56 -4.24 7.10
C CYS A 231 -3.07 -4.65 5.72
N THR A 232 -2.21 -5.16 4.83
CA THR A 232 -2.58 -5.49 3.45
C THR A 232 -1.71 -6.64 2.93
N SER A 233 -2.32 -7.76 2.61
CA SER A 233 -1.66 -8.95 2.06
C SER A 233 -2.53 -9.62 1.01
N PRO A 234 -1.94 -10.24 -0.03
CA PRO A 234 -2.70 -10.89 -1.08
C PRO A 234 -3.35 -12.19 -0.58
N GLU A 235 -4.53 -12.50 -1.11
CA GLU A 235 -5.06 -13.85 -1.10
C GLU A 235 -4.27 -14.71 -2.09
N LEU A 236 -3.84 -15.89 -1.63
CA LEU A 236 -2.99 -16.78 -2.39
C LEU A 236 -3.85 -17.85 -3.09
N PRO A 237 -3.47 -18.27 -4.32
CA PRO A 237 -4.24 -19.26 -5.05
C PRO A 237 -4.20 -20.61 -4.33
N ALA A 238 -5.26 -21.41 -4.49
CA ALA A 238 -5.35 -22.75 -3.88
C ALA A 238 -4.24 -23.74 -4.33
N SER A 239 -3.54 -23.41 -5.43
CA SER A 239 -2.34 -24.12 -5.89
C SER A 239 -1.14 -23.94 -4.97
N ALA A 240 -1.03 -22.79 -4.28
CA ALA A 240 0.03 -22.53 -3.33
C ALA A 240 -0.03 -23.56 -2.19
N LYS A 241 1.13 -24.14 -1.84
CA LYS A 241 1.27 -25.11 -0.74
C LYS A 241 2.06 -24.53 0.43
N MET A 242 2.91 -23.56 0.15
CA MET A 242 3.74 -22.92 1.15
C MET A 242 3.88 -21.43 0.86
N LEU A 243 3.97 -20.67 1.95
CA LEU A 243 4.29 -19.25 1.95
C LEU A 243 5.68 -19.11 2.57
N ILE A 244 6.61 -18.47 1.86
CA ILE A 244 7.93 -18.13 2.40
C ILE A 244 8.06 -16.61 2.43
N TYR A 245 8.23 -16.07 3.63
CA TYR A 245 8.52 -14.67 3.86
C TYR A 245 10.03 -14.45 4.00
N LEU A 246 10.56 -13.52 3.21
CA LEU A 246 11.93 -13.04 3.29
C LEU A 246 11.93 -11.73 4.10
N GLY A 247 12.50 -11.78 5.30
CA GLY A 247 12.59 -10.61 6.17
C GLY A 247 12.62 -10.98 7.64
N ASP A 248 12.86 -9.98 8.47
CA ASP A 248 12.84 -10.10 9.92
C ASP A 248 11.44 -9.84 10.50
N GLY A 249 11.32 -10.08 11.81
CA GLY A 249 10.08 -9.90 12.56
C GLY A 249 8.97 -10.89 12.15
N ARG A 250 7.77 -10.70 12.72
CA ARG A 250 6.58 -11.51 12.41
C ARG A 250 5.40 -10.68 11.92
N PHE A 251 5.37 -9.39 12.27
CA PHE A 251 4.24 -8.50 12.00
C PHE A 251 3.73 -8.56 10.55
N HIS A 252 4.61 -8.44 9.56
CA HIS A 252 4.21 -8.49 8.15
C HIS A 252 3.78 -9.90 7.71
N LEU A 253 4.54 -10.92 8.09
CA LEU A 253 4.20 -12.31 7.80
C LEU A 253 2.84 -12.70 8.39
N GLU A 254 2.54 -12.29 9.63
CA GLU A 254 1.26 -12.53 10.29
C GLU A 254 0.08 -12.01 9.47
N SER A 255 0.21 -10.86 8.79
CA SER A 255 -0.83 -10.38 7.88
C SER A 255 -1.11 -11.37 6.74
N SER A 256 -0.05 -11.97 6.16
CA SER A 256 -0.21 -12.99 5.13
C SER A 256 -0.74 -14.31 5.69
N MET A 257 -0.37 -14.70 6.91
CA MET A 257 -0.93 -15.86 7.59
C MET A 257 -2.42 -15.67 7.87
N ILE A 258 -2.82 -14.51 8.40
CA ILE A 258 -4.22 -14.18 8.71
C ILE A 258 -5.09 -14.23 7.44
N ALA A 259 -4.59 -13.70 6.33
CA ALA A 259 -5.26 -13.74 5.02
C ALA A 259 -5.29 -15.14 4.39
N ASN A 260 -4.40 -16.06 4.81
CA ASN A 260 -4.23 -17.38 4.22
C ASN A 260 -4.09 -18.46 5.30
N PRO A 261 -5.13 -18.68 6.14
CA PRO A 261 -5.02 -19.45 7.39
C PRO A 261 -4.76 -20.95 7.23
N THR A 262 -4.79 -21.46 5.99
CA THR A 262 -4.56 -22.89 5.69
C THR A 262 -3.17 -23.17 5.14
N LEU A 263 -2.40 -22.13 4.80
CA LEU A 263 -1.06 -22.30 4.22
C LEU A 263 -0.01 -22.45 5.31
N LYS A 264 0.95 -23.35 5.05
CA LYS A 264 2.16 -23.45 5.88
C LYS A 264 3.04 -22.23 5.60
N ALA A 265 3.36 -21.49 6.65
CA ALA A 265 4.18 -20.31 6.59
C ALA A 265 5.61 -20.58 7.09
N TYR A 266 6.58 -20.06 6.35
CA TYR A 266 7.98 -20.09 6.70
C TYR A 266 8.55 -18.69 6.68
N LYS A 267 9.51 -18.42 7.54
CA LYS A 267 10.29 -17.18 7.56
C LYS A 267 11.76 -17.49 7.37
N TYR A 268 12.37 -16.79 6.42
CA TYR A 268 13.81 -16.64 6.35
C TYR A 268 14.20 -15.25 6.87
N ASP A 269 14.91 -15.23 8.00
CA ASP A 269 15.54 -14.03 8.54
C ASP A 269 16.92 -13.84 7.88
N PRO A 270 17.14 -12.78 7.09
CA PRO A 270 18.40 -12.59 6.37
C PRO A 270 19.56 -12.14 7.26
N TYR A 271 19.30 -11.63 8.46
CA TYR A 271 20.32 -11.19 9.41
C TYR A 271 20.85 -12.38 10.22
N ASP A 272 19.92 -13.15 10.78
CA ASP A 272 20.23 -14.34 11.57
C ASP A 272 20.54 -15.57 10.71
N LYS A 273 20.25 -15.52 9.40
CA LYS A 273 20.31 -16.64 8.46
C LYS A 273 19.50 -17.85 8.95
N LYS A 274 18.38 -17.61 9.63
CA LYS A 274 17.50 -18.65 10.18
C LYS A 274 16.29 -18.87 9.29
N PHE A 275 16.01 -20.14 9.00
CA PHE A 275 14.79 -20.58 8.35
C PHE A 275 13.87 -21.26 9.37
N THR A 276 12.67 -20.73 9.55
CA THR A 276 11.76 -21.12 10.63
C THR A 276 10.36 -21.39 10.09
N ILE A 277 9.64 -22.30 10.75
CA ILE A 277 8.20 -22.51 10.55
C ILE A 277 7.47 -21.54 11.47
N GLU A 278 6.47 -20.86 10.94
CA GLU A 278 5.72 -19.84 11.67
C GLU A 278 4.25 -20.25 11.77
N GLU A 279 3.72 -20.17 12.98
CA GLU A 279 2.33 -20.51 13.28
C GLU A 279 1.57 -19.28 13.81
N TYR A 280 0.27 -19.24 13.53
CA TYR A 280 -0.61 -18.18 14.03
C TYR A 280 -1.86 -18.79 14.64
N ASP A 281 -2.24 -18.33 15.84
CA ASP A 281 -3.45 -18.81 16.50
C ASP A 281 -4.70 -18.11 15.93
N HIS A 282 -5.12 -18.58 14.76
CA HIS A 282 -6.30 -18.06 14.07
C HIS A 282 -7.56 -18.18 14.92
N ARG A 283 -7.70 -19.27 15.69
CA ARG A 283 -8.90 -19.51 16.51
C ARG A 283 -8.98 -18.54 17.66
N ALA A 284 -7.88 -18.33 18.38
CA ALA A 284 -7.85 -17.35 19.47
C ALA A 284 -8.10 -15.94 18.93
N MET A 285 -7.40 -15.54 17.86
CA MET A 285 -7.58 -14.22 17.27
C MET A 285 -9.04 -14.01 16.83
N GLN A 286 -9.61 -14.89 16.01
CA GLN A 286 -10.98 -14.74 15.51
C GLN A 286 -12.02 -14.79 16.63
N SER A 287 -11.83 -15.66 17.64
CA SER A 287 -12.74 -15.73 18.80
C SER A 287 -12.72 -14.45 19.62
N ILE A 288 -11.53 -13.87 19.86
CA ILE A 288 -11.38 -12.59 20.54
C ILE A 288 -12.08 -11.49 19.73
N ARG A 289 -11.81 -11.42 18.41
CA ARG A 289 -12.40 -10.39 17.55
C ARG A 289 -13.91 -10.48 17.46
N TYR A 290 -14.45 -11.70 17.31
CA TYR A 290 -15.89 -11.94 17.31
C TYR A 290 -16.53 -11.52 18.63
N ARG A 291 -15.91 -11.82 19.77
CA ARG A 291 -16.41 -11.38 21.09
C ARG A 291 -16.47 -9.86 21.20
N GLU A 292 -15.49 -9.13 20.67
CA GLU A 292 -15.50 -7.65 20.68
C GLU A 292 -16.59 -7.08 19.78
N ILE A 293 -16.88 -7.72 18.64
CA ILE A 293 -18.03 -7.40 17.78
C ILE A 293 -19.35 -7.59 18.54
N GLU A 294 -19.53 -8.74 19.20
CA GLU A 294 -20.72 -9.04 20.01
C GLU A 294 -20.91 -8.03 21.15
N ARG A 295 -19.82 -7.64 21.83
CA ARG A 295 -19.87 -6.57 22.84
C ARG A 295 -20.29 -5.22 22.25
N ALA A 296 -19.83 -4.90 21.03
CA ALA A 296 -20.13 -3.64 20.37
C ALA A 296 -21.58 -3.54 19.89
N HIS A 297 -22.28 -4.65 19.62
CA HIS A 297 -23.72 -4.64 19.31
C HIS A 297 -24.58 -4.01 20.42
N ALA A 298 -24.12 -4.07 21.68
CA ALA A 298 -24.82 -3.48 22.82
C ALA A 298 -24.51 -1.98 23.02
N ALA A 299 -23.63 -1.39 22.21
CA ALA A 299 -23.25 0.02 22.32
C ALA A 299 -24.44 0.94 21.99
N LYS A 300 -24.58 2.04 22.73
CA LYS A 300 -25.52 3.12 22.39
C LYS A 300 -24.81 4.27 21.71
N LYS A 301 -23.57 4.53 22.12
CA LYS A 301 -22.71 5.57 21.56
C LYS A 301 -21.37 5.02 21.10
N ILE A 302 -21.03 5.26 19.82
CA ILE A 302 -19.79 4.81 19.20
C ILE A 302 -18.85 5.99 18.96
N GLY A 303 -17.60 5.87 19.41
CA GLY A 303 -16.53 6.81 19.11
C GLY A 303 -15.88 6.45 17.78
N ILE A 304 -15.94 7.34 16.80
CA ILE A 304 -15.29 7.15 15.50
C ILE A 304 -13.92 7.82 15.55
N ILE A 305 -12.86 7.03 15.70
CA ILE A 305 -11.49 7.52 15.71
C ILE A 305 -11.01 7.67 14.26
N VAL A 306 -10.57 8.86 13.90
CA VAL A 306 -9.91 9.14 12.61
C VAL A 306 -8.43 9.42 12.89
N GLY A 307 -7.56 8.56 12.35
CA GLY A 307 -6.12 8.65 12.55
C GLY A 307 -5.53 9.90 11.90
N THR A 308 -4.79 10.70 12.66
CA THR A 308 -4.10 11.91 12.16
C THR A 308 -2.58 11.74 12.03
N LEU A 309 -2.06 10.54 12.29
CA LEU A 309 -0.66 10.24 12.03
C LEU A 309 -0.45 10.02 10.53
N GLY A 310 0.18 11.00 9.88
CA GLY A 310 0.31 11.05 8.43
C GLY A 310 -1.03 10.94 7.72
N ARG A 311 -1.22 9.86 6.96
CA ARG A 311 -2.36 9.59 6.08
C ARG A 311 -3.11 8.31 6.44
N GLN A 312 -3.01 7.87 7.70
CA GLN A 312 -3.72 6.67 8.17
C GLN A 312 -5.25 6.83 8.13
N GLY A 313 -5.76 8.01 8.50
CA GLY A 313 -7.17 8.33 8.47
C GLY A 313 -7.73 8.46 7.05
N SER A 314 -9.02 8.19 6.91
CA SER A 314 -9.72 8.37 5.64
C SER A 314 -11.08 9.04 5.87
N SER A 315 -11.22 10.28 5.40
CA SER A 315 -12.48 11.02 5.48
C SER A 315 -13.62 10.33 4.73
N ARG A 316 -13.32 9.60 3.65
CA ARG A 316 -14.29 8.81 2.87
C ARG A 316 -14.90 7.69 3.70
N VAL A 317 -14.04 6.81 4.25
CA VAL A 317 -14.44 5.76 5.20
C VAL A 317 -15.18 6.34 6.42
N HIS A 318 -14.73 7.48 6.95
CA HIS A 318 -15.39 8.16 8.07
C HIS A 318 -16.84 8.52 7.75
N ARG A 319 -17.08 9.25 6.65
CA ARG A 319 -18.43 9.63 6.22
C ARG A 319 -19.32 8.42 5.98
N PHE A 320 -18.78 7.38 5.33
CA PHE A 320 -19.50 6.13 5.10
C PHE A 320 -19.95 5.49 6.42
N LEU A 321 -19.01 5.26 7.36
CA LEU A 321 -19.33 4.60 8.63
C LEU A 321 -20.24 5.44 9.53
N GLU A 322 -20.03 6.76 9.58
CA GLU A 322 -20.88 7.68 10.34
C GLU A 322 -22.33 7.65 9.84
N LYS A 323 -22.53 7.71 8.52
CA LYS A 323 -23.86 7.58 7.91
C LYS A 323 -24.50 6.23 8.23
N ARG A 324 -23.76 5.12 8.15
CA ARG A 324 -24.27 3.78 8.49
C ARG A 324 -24.64 3.66 9.96
N LEU A 325 -23.82 4.21 10.86
CA LEU A 325 -24.08 4.25 12.30
C LEU A 325 -25.38 5.01 12.61
N HIS A 326 -25.56 6.20 12.04
CA HIS A 326 -26.78 6.98 12.21
C HIS A 326 -28.02 6.26 11.66
N ALA A 327 -27.91 5.63 10.49
CA ALA A 327 -29.01 4.84 9.91
C ALA A 327 -29.42 3.65 10.78
N LYS A 328 -28.53 3.15 11.63
CA LYS A 328 -28.79 2.07 12.60
C LYS A 328 -29.15 2.59 14.00
N GLY A 329 -29.25 3.90 14.19
CA GLY A 329 -29.68 4.52 15.45
C GLY A 329 -28.59 4.68 16.51
N TYR A 330 -27.31 4.52 16.16
CA TYR A 330 -26.21 4.78 17.08
C TYR A 330 -25.96 6.28 17.22
N ALA A 331 -25.73 6.74 18.45
CA ALA A 331 -25.11 8.05 18.67
C ALA A 331 -23.62 7.96 18.33
N THR A 332 -23.04 9.02 17.77
CA THR A 332 -21.63 9.03 17.34
C THR A 332 -20.87 10.18 17.97
N THR A 333 -19.55 10.05 18.05
CA THR A 333 -18.64 11.18 18.31
C THR A 333 -17.35 10.93 17.54
N THR A 334 -16.99 11.87 16.68
CA THR A 334 -15.74 11.81 15.91
C THR A 334 -14.59 12.29 16.78
N ILE A 335 -13.50 11.53 16.80
CA ILE A 335 -12.31 11.76 17.64
C ILE A 335 -11.08 11.72 16.74
N LEU A 336 -10.30 12.79 16.71
CA LEU A 336 -9.04 12.84 15.98
C LEU A 336 -7.89 12.45 16.91
N LEU A 337 -7.08 11.46 16.52
CA LEU A 337 -5.91 11.01 17.29
C LEU A 337 -4.76 10.65 16.36
N SER A 338 -3.55 11.12 16.68
CA SER A 338 -2.33 10.65 16.01
C SER A 338 -1.99 9.25 16.48
N GLU A 339 -2.01 9.04 17.80
CA GLU A 339 -1.72 7.76 18.42
C GLU A 339 -2.88 7.27 19.28
N ILE A 340 -3.13 5.96 19.22
CA ILE A 340 -4.23 5.30 19.91
C ILE A 340 -3.64 4.35 20.94
N PHE A 341 -3.86 4.65 22.22
CA PHE A 341 -3.40 3.83 23.33
C PHE A 341 -4.47 3.71 24.43
N PRO A 342 -4.48 2.62 25.21
CA PRO A 342 -5.57 2.30 26.13
C PRO A 342 -5.90 3.41 27.13
N GLN A 343 -4.88 4.04 27.70
CA GLN A 343 -5.03 5.10 28.70
C GLN A 343 -5.73 6.33 28.13
N LYS A 344 -5.48 6.67 26.85
CA LYS A 344 -6.16 7.78 26.18
C LYS A 344 -7.65 7.46 25.99
N LEU A 345 -7.96 6.26 25.49
CA LEU A 345 -9.34 5.89 25.20
C LEU A 345 -10.19 5.73 26.47
N ALA A 346 -9.58 5.33 27.58
CA ALA A 346 -10.24 5.24 28.88
C ALA A 346 -10.81 6.58 29.38
N LEU A 347 -10.26 7.72 28.94
CA LEU A 347 -10.73 9.05 29.33
C LEU A 347 -12.09 9.42 28.72
N PHE A 348 -12.51 8.77 27.62
CA PHE A 348 -13.80 9.04 26.98
C PHE A 348 -14.90 8.20 27.64
N ALA A 349 -15.30 8.59 28.86
CA ALA A 349 -16.25 7.85 29.68
C ALA A 349 -17.61 7.61 29.00
N GLY A 350 -18.10 8.56 28.21
CA GLY A 350 -19.42 8.49 27.54
C GLY A 350 -19.48 7.73 26.21
N ILE A 351 -18.42 7.04 25.80
CA ILE A 351 -18.40 6.19 24.60
C ILE A 351 -18.54 4.72 25.00
N ASP A 352 -19.35 3.90 24.35
CA ASP A 352 -19.52 2.48 24.73
C ASP A 352 -18.56 1.56 23.96
N ALA A 353 -18.26 1.90 22.71
CA ALA A 353 -17.33 1.20 21.83
C ALA A 353 -16.66 2.18 20.86
N PHE A 354 -15.50 1.80 20.33
CA PHE A 354 -14.75 2.59 19.36
C PHE A 354 -14.60 1.84 18.04
N VAL A 355 -14.65 2.58 16.94
CA VAL A 355 -14.11 2.14 15.65
C VAL A 355 -12.92 3.02 15.30
N GLN A 356 -11.84 2.42 14.80
CA GLN A 356 -10.64 3.14 14.41
C GLN A 356 -10.38 3.08 12.92
N ILE A 357 -10.47 4.24 12.26
CA ILE A 357 -10.08 4.48 10.88
C ILE A 357 -8.63 4.96 10.92
N ALA A 358 -7.74 4.01 11.21
CA ALA A 358 -6.30 4.20 11.33
C ALA A 358 -5.59 2.87 11.00
N CYS A 359 -4.52 2.50 11.72
CA CYS A 359 -3.86 1.20 11.53
C CYS A 359 -4.73 0.02 12.01
N PRO A 360 -5.27 -0.86 11.13
CA PRO A 360 -6.20 -1.93 11.52
C PRO A 360 -5.60 -2.97 12.48
N ARG A 361 -4.27 -3.06 12.56
CA ARG A 361 -3.56 -3.97 13.47
C ARG A 361 -3.73 -3.60 14.94
N LEU A 362 -4.09 -2.36 15.26
CA LEU A 362 -4.35 -1.94 16.65
C LEU A 362 -5.50 -2.72 17.30
N SER A 363 -6.60 -2.99 16.58
CA SER A 363 -7.68 -3.83 17.14
C SER A 363 -7.32 -5.32 17.14
N ILE A 364 -6.58 -5.78 16.13
CA ILE A 364 -6.20 -7.19 15.97
C ILE A 364 -5.21 -7.62 17.05
N ASP A 365 -4.12 -6.87 17.21
CA ASP A 365 -3.01 -7.25 18.10
C ASP A 365 -3.21 -6.75 19.53
N TRP A 366 -3.77 -5.54 19.68
CA TRP A 366 -3.84 -4.84 20.97
C TRP A 366 -5.26 -4.64 21.49
N GLY A 367 -6.28 -5.13 20.77
CA GLY A 367 -7.68 -4.87 21.09
C GLY A 367 -8.10 -5.29 22.51
N THR A 368 -7.48 -6.32 23.07
CA THR A 368 -7.75 -6.81 24.43
C THR A 368 -7.18 -5.90 25.54
N ALA A 369 -6.24 -5.02 25.21
CA ALA A 369 -5.68 -4.05 26.15
C ALA A 369 -6.65 -2.88 26.41
N PHE A 370 -7.68 -2.71 25.57
CA PHE A 370 -8.68 -1.66 25.71
C PHE A 370 -9.86 -2.14 26.57
N ALA A 371 -10.28 -1.31 27.53
CA ALA A 371 -11.41 -1.64 28.40
C ALA A 371 -12.74 -1.75 27.62
N LYS A 372 -12.90 -0.91 26.61
CA LYS A 372 -14.06 -0.85 25.72
C LYS A 372 -13.70 -1.47 24.37
N PRO A 373 -14.65 -2.07 23.63
CA PRO A 373 -14.37 -2.66 22.33
C PRO A 373 -13.71 -1.65 21.41
N LEU A 374 -12.56 -2.03 20.84
CA LEU A 374 -11.89 -1.31 19.76
C LEU A 374 -12.01 -2.15 18.50
N LEU A 375 -12.73 -1.63 17.52
CA LEU A 375 -13.01 -2.28 16.24
C LEU A 375 -12.21 -1.62 15.12
N ASN A 376 -11.82 -2.39 14.12
CA ASN A 376 -11.45 -1.82 12.81
C ASN A 376 -12.72 -1.62 11.94
N PRO A 377 -12.59 -0.97 10.76
CA PRO A 377 -13.74 -0.67 9.91
C PRO A 377 -14.50 -1.91 9.40
N TYR A 378 -13.81 -3.01 9.10
CA TYR A 378 -14.46 -4.27 8.70
C TYR A 378 -15.34 -4.81 9.83
N GLU A 379 -14.82 -4.85 11.05
CA GLU A 379 -15.53 -5.36 12.22
C GLU A 379 -16.76 -4.49 12.55
N LEU A 380 -16.65 -3.17 12.42
CA LEU A 380 -17.84 -2.32 12.56
C LEU A 380 -18.87 -2.59 11.46
N SER A 381 -18.43 -2.81 10.22
CA SER A 381 -19.34 -3.20 9.14
C SER A 381 -20.03 -4.55 9.39
N VAL A 382 -19.41 -5.45 10.15
CA VAL A 382 -20.09 -6.65 10.69
C VAL A 382 -21.18 -6.27 11.68
N VAL A 383 -20.87 -5.41 12.67
CA VAL A 383 -21.86 -4.93 13.68
C VAL A 383 -23.08 -4.29 13.00
N LEU A 384 -22.86 -3.59 11.89
CA LEU A 384 -23.91 -2.90 11.14
C LEU A 384 -24.69 -3.82 10.18
N GLY A 385 -24.23 -5.07 10.00
CA GLY A 385 -24.81 -6.05 9.08
C GLY A 385 -24.54 -5.74 7.60
N ASP A 386 -23.46 -5.01 7.31
CA ASP A 386 -23.02 -4.71 5.94
C ASP A 386 -22.26 -5.88 5.32
N VAL A 387 -21.60 -6.68 6.16
CA VAL A 387 -20.83 -7.87 5.79
C VAL A 387 -20.92 -8.91 6.91
N GLU A 388 -20.79 -10.18 6.55
CA GLU A 388 -20.76 -11.27 7.54
C GLU A 388 -19.36 -11.43 8.12
N PHE A 389 -19.29 -11.83 9.40
CA PHE A 389 -18.03 -12.15 10.05
C PHE A 389 -17.41 -13.43 9.45
N THR A 390 -16.11 -13.41 9.17
CA THR A 390 -15.34 -14.60 8.81
C THR A 390 -14.78 -15.26 10.07
N PRO A 391 -14.96 -16.57 10.32
CA PRO A 391 -15.37 -17.62 9.38
C PRO A 391 -16.88 -17.97 9.39
N HIS A 392 -17.73 -17.17 10.05
CA HIS A 392 -19.16 -17.47 10.23
C HIS A 392 -20.03 -17.18 8.99
N ASN A 393 -19.46 -16.56 7.96
CA ASN A 393 -20.16 -16.22 6.72
C ASN A 393 -20.76 -17.42 5.97
N ALA A 394 -21.86 -17.18 5.25
CA ALA A 394 -22.62 -18.16 4.48
C ALA A 394 -22.17 -18.21 3.02
N ALA A 395 -21.94 -17.06 2.37
CA ALA A 395 -21.51 -17.00 0.97
C ALA A 395 -20.78 -15.67 0.62
N PRO A 396 -19.60 -15.72 -0.05
CA PRO A 396 -18.78 -16.91 -0.28
C PRO A 396 -18.22 -17.42 1.05
N LYS A 397 -18.27 -18.73 1.30
CA LYS A 397 -17.71 -19.31 2.53
C LYS A 397 -16.21 -19.05 2.57
N ASN A 398 -15.73 -18.28 3.54
CA ASN A 398 -14.32 -17.95 3.68
C ASN A 398 -13.91 -18.00 5.16
N ASN A 399 -12.78 -18.63 5.43
CA ASN A 399 -12.25 -18.72 6.80
C ASN A 399 -11.18 -17.67 7.09
N ALA A 400 -10.69 -16.96 6.06
CA ALA A 400 -9.68 -15.93 6.19
C ALA A 400 -10.30 -14.64 6.73
N TYR A 401 -9.64 -14.07 7.74
CA TYR A 401 -9.96 -12.72 8.19
C TYR A 401 -9.33 -11.73 7.20
N PRO A 402 -10.06 -10.69 6.77
CA PRO A 402 -9.58 -9.82 5.70
C PRO A 402 -8.38 -8.99 6.15
N MET A 403 -7.31 -9.05 5.36
CA MET A 403 -6.13 -8.18 5.46
C MET A 403 -5.97 -7.40 4.16
N ASP A 404 -6.97 -6.57 3.85
CA ASP A 404 -7.15 -5.92 2.56
C ASP A 404 -7.31 -4.39 2.68
N PHE A 405 -6.88 -3.81 3.80
CA PHE A 405 -7.24 -2.43 4.16
C PHE A 405 -6.84 -1.39 3.12
N TYR A 406 -5.69 -1.53 2.47
CA TYR A 406 -5.30 -0.67 1.35
C TYR A 406 -5.37 -1.36 -0.02
N ALA A 407 -5.96 -2.56 -0.09
CA ALA A 407 -6.12 -3.25 -1.36
C ALA A 407 -7.13 -2.52 -2.26
N THR A 408 -6.83 -2.38 -3.55
CA THR A 408 -7.82 -1.85 -4.51
C THR A 408 -9.02 -2.80 -4.70
N GLY A 409 -8.80 -4.10 -4.46
CA GLY A 409 -9.82 -5.15 -4.52
C GLY A 409 -10.39 -5.52 -3.15
N SER A 410 -10.37 -4.61 -2.18
CA SER A 410 -10.88 -4.85 -0.84
C SER A 410 -12.39 -5.16 -0.82
N LEU A 411 -12.87 -5.76 0.26
CA LEU A 411 -14.23 -6.27 0.41
C LEU A 411 -15.34 -5.21 0.40
N GLY A 412 -15.06 -3.96 0.75
CA GLY A 412 -16.12 -2.96 0.83
C GLY A 412 -15.68 -1.53 1.13
N PRO A 413 -16.65 -0.59 1.13
CA PRO A 413 -16.43 0.86 1.28
C PRO A 413 -15.85 1.29 2.63
N TRP A 414 -15.70 0.37 3.58
CA TRP A 414 -15.03 0.60 4.86
C TRP A 414 -13.49 0.62 4.74
N THR A 415 -12.93 0.47 3.54
CA THR A 415 -11.48 0.56 3.29
C THR A 415 -11.10 1.81 2.48
N PRO A 416 -9.90 2.38 2.70
CA PRO A 416 -9.41 3.55 1.97
C PRO A 416 -9.38 3.44 0.44
N ASN A 417 -9.07 2.27 -0.13
CA ASN A 417 -8.83 2.09 -1.57
C ASN A 417 -9.95 1.36 -2.31
N PHE A 418 -11.05 1.00 -1.64
CA PHE A 418 -12.21 0.38 -2.28
C PHE A 418 -12.72 1.19 -3.46
N LYS A 419 -12.93 0.53 -4.59
CA LYS A 419 -13.66 1.09 -5.74
C LYS A 419 -14.89 0.24 -5.99
N PRO A 420 -16.08 0.83 -6.08
CA PRO A 420 -17.27 0.07 -6.41
C PRO A 420 -17.13 -0.54 -7.82
N PRO A 421 -17.70 -1.74 -8.08
CA PRO A 421 -17.68 -2.37 -9.40
C PRO A 421 -18.22 -1.44 -10.50
N ALA A 422 -17.81 -1.67 -11.77
CA ALA A 422 -18.37 -0.87 -12.85
C ALA A 422 -19.89 -1.10 -13.00
N VAL A 423 -20.63 -0.11 -13.53
CA VAL A 423 -22.06 -0.32 -13.84
C VAL A 423 -22.17 -1.47 -14.85
N GLY A 424 -22.83 -2.57 -14.46
CA GLY A 424 -22.95 -3.78 -15.28
C GLY A 424 -21.96 -4.90 -14.94
N GLU A 425 -20.98 -4.66 -14.07
CA GLU A 425 -20.05 -5.69 -13.54
C GLU A 425 -20.51 -6.30 -12.20
N CYS A 426 -21.70 -5.93 -11.73
CA CYS A 426 -22.33 -6.63 -10.62
C CYS A 426 -22.83 -7.99 -11.12
N ASP A 427 -22.42 -9.08 -10.49
CA ASP A 427 -22.91 -10.44 -10.79
C ASP A 427 -24.45 -10.54 -10.71
N ASN A 428 -25.09 -9.63 -9.96
CA ASN A 428 -26.52 -9.40 -10.02
C ASN A 428 -26.85 -8.43 -11.16
N LYS A 429 -27.10 -8.98 -12.36
CA LYS A 429 -27.71 -8.25 -13.49
C LYS A 429 -29.02 -7.56 -13.04
N PRO A 430 -29.40 -6.41 -13.65
CA PRO A 430 -30.66 -5.75 -13.32
C PRO A 430 -31.84 -6.65 -13.68
N SER A 431 -32.37 -7.33 -12.66
CA SER A 431 -33.63 -8.06 -12.66
C SER A 431 -34.51 -7.52 -11.53
N GLU A 432 -35.78 -7.92 -11.46
CA GLU A 432 -36.69 -7.57 -10.35
C GLU A 432 -36.16 -8.03 -8.97
N ALA A 433 -35.13 -8.89 -8.93
CA ALA A 433 -34.44 -9.33 -7.70
C ALA A 433 -33.19 -8.50 -7.35
N CYS A 434 -32.94 -7.36 -8.01
CA CYS A 434 -31.83 -6.46 -7.70
C CYS A 434 -31.91 -5.96 -6.25
N CYS A 435 -30.92 -6.28 -5.42
CA CYS A 435 -30.92 -5.97 -3.98
C CYS A 435 -30.78 -4.47 -3.63
N GLY A 436 -30.64 -3.57 -4.61
CA GLY A 436 -30.53 -2.12 -4.39
C GLY A 436 -29.27 -1.64 -3.68
N ARG A 437 -28.34 -2.54 -3.29
CA ARG A 437 -27.10 -2.25 -2.55
C ARG A 437 -25.98 -1.66 -3.41
N CYS A 438 -26.29 -0.94 -4.48
CA CYS A 438 -25.26 -0.34 -5.33
C CYS A 438 -24.62 0.86 -4.61
N VAL A 439 -23.61 0.55 -3.79
CA VAL A 439 -22.72 1.47 -3.06
C VAL A 439 -22.14 2.56 -3.97
N ARG A 440 -22.08 2.30 -5.29
CA ARG A 440 -21.60 3.24 -6.30
C ARG A 440 -22.34 4.56 -6.34
N ALA A 441 -23.68 4.56 -6.39
CA ALA A 441 -24.45 5.80 -6.52
C ALA A 441 -24.36 6.68 -5.26
N GLU A 442 -24.18 6.05 -4.09
CA GLU A 442 -23.96 6.77 -2.84
C GLU A 442 -22.53 7.34 -2.76
N LEU A 443 -21.51 6.54 -3.11
CA LEU A 443 -20.11 6.99 -3.13
C LEU A 443 -19.84 8.07 -4.19
N GLU A 444 -20.42 7.96 -5.39
CA GLU A 444 -20.24 8.95 -6.46
C GLU A 444 -20.94 10.29 -6.13
N LYS A 445 -22.01 10.27 -5.32
CA LYS A 445 -22.63 11.48 -4.79
C LYS A 445 -21.71 12.15 -3.76
N ASP A 446 -21.13 11.35 -2.86
CA ASP A 446 -20.20 11.83 -1.83
C ASP A 446 -18.87 12.34 -2.42
N ASP A 447 -18.35 11.77 -3.52
CA ASP A 447 -17.15 12.28 -4.19
C ASP A 447 -17.40 13.66 -4.83
N ASN A 448 -18.60 13.89 -5.36
CA ASN A 448 -19.01 15.20 -5.89
C ASN A 448 -19.23 16.24 -4.79
N ASP A 449 -19.78 15.83 -3.63
CA ASP A 449 -19.95 16.71 -2.47
C ASP A 449 -18.62 16.95 -1.73
N ALA A 450 -17.70 15.97 -1.70
CA ALA A 450 -16.34 16.12 -1.17
C ALA A 450 -15.48 17.03 -2.05
N ALA A 451 -15.61 16.98 -3.37
CA ALA A 451 -14.98 17.94 -4.28
C ALA A 451 -15.48 19.39 -4.04
N ARG A 452 -16.71 19.55 -3.52
CA ARG A 452 -17.26 20.84 -3.08
C ARG A 452 -16.83 21.23 -1.66
N ALA A 453 -16.63 20.26 -0.77
CA ALA A 453 -16.19 20.48 0.62
C ALA A 453 -14.66 20.58 0.79
N ALA A 454 -13.87 20.27 -0.24
CA ALA A 454 -12.41 20.36 -0.24
C ALA A 454 -11.86 21.79 -0.10
N THR A 455 -12.71 22.82 -0.07
CA THR A 455 -12.38 24.13 0.48
C THR A 455 -12.31 24.04 2.00
N ILE A 456 -11.13 23.65 2.52
CA ILE A 456 -10.72 23.60 3.94
C ILE A 456 -10.64 25.03 4.55
N GLU A 457 -11.57 25.92 4.18
CA GLU A 457 -11.77 27.21 4.86
C GLU A 457 -12.94 27.12 5.87
N ASP A 458 -13.90 26.20 5.67
CA ASP A 458 -15.09 26.13 6.54
C ASP A 458 -14.94 25.27 7.80
N ILE A 459 -13.93 24.39 7.89
CA ILE A 459 -13.75 23.50 9.07
C ILE A 459 -12.94 24.18 10.21
N LEU A 460 -12.21 25.26 9.91
CA LEU A 460 -11.36 25.96 10.87
C LEU A 460 -11.87 27.37 11.24
N ASP A 461 -13.00 27.82 10.71
CA ASP A 461 -13.58 29.12 11.06
C ASP A 461 -14.38 29.03 12.37
N PHE A 462 -13.67 29.13 13.49
CA PHE A 462 -14.25 29.25 14.83
C PHE A 462 -15.04 30.57 15.05
N LYS A 463 -15.38 31.34 14.00
CA LYS A 463 -16.22 32.55 14.10
C LYS A 463 -17.68 32.35 13.66
N LYS A 464 -18.09 31.14 13.27
CA LYS A 464 -19.51 30.82 13.06
C LYS A 464 -19.97 29.73 14.02
N GLY A 465 -20.36 30.15 15.22
CA GLY A 465 -21.03 29.33 16.23
C GLY A 465 -20.64 29.71 17.63
#